data_AF-U2X5L4-F1
#
_entry.id   AF-U2X5L4-F1
#
_cell.length_a   1.000
_cell.length_b   1.000
_cell.length_c   1.000
_cell.angle_alpha   90.00
_cell.angle_beta   90.00
_cell.angle_gamma   90.00
#
_symmetry.space_group_name_H-M   'P 1'
#
loop_
_entity.id
_entity.type
_entity.pdbx_description
1 polymer ?
#
loop_
_entity_poly.entity_id
_entity_poly.type
_entity_poly.pdbx_seq_one_letter_code
_entity_poly.pdbx_strand_id
1 'polypeptide(L)'
;MRKVQYTGNLGLKKPEGTDVVNIDDLNQNFDILDVEVTKLATASEAGRMSAADKVKLDGIESGAQRNTVTSVNGKTGAVTLTSSDVGASPTGHTHAFAEITSKPTTLSGYGITDAIPASQKGSANGVASLDGSAKVPTPQLPNASTTQAGIVQLEDTLTSTSTTKAATANAVKQVNDTVVAHLADYVKHPAYAVASGSANAYSVTLTPAPTAYVDGMAVTVKINVDSTGASTLNVNGLGAKPLKKANGNDVTNLKANGVYTFRYNASTGNFILQGEGGAGNAQPAHVLSGKTFTNDSGEQTGTMPNRSAENFHMPALETAVWPGDKIFLRPPQGYYDGNSWVTASEPDLIASNIRQGVNIFGVVGTLVEGKKFASGTVTSSPNYGYFRVSNSGALHGYPYITVSGLTFQPTVIHVFVPDGNTDITIFDNRRNYLGSASADITMQNTVYLNNSDDAYVNSSGFRLPVTNPNTLFTWYAYE
;
A
#
# COMPACT_ATOMS: atom_id res chain seq x y z
N MET A 1 -109.04 59.24 155.64
CA MET A 1 -108.76 60.14 154.49
C MET A 1 -109.06 59.36 153.22
N ARG A 2 -110.12 59.73 152.49
CA ARG A 2 -110.36 59.16 151.15
C ARG A 2 -109.66 60.01 150.08
N LYS A 3 -109.32 59.37 148.95
CA LYS A 3 -108.22 59.69 148.03
C LYS A 3 -108.76 60.15 146.67
N VAL A 4 -108.41 61.37 146.24
CA VAL A 4 -108.79 61.98 144.95
C VAL A 4 -108.32 61.15 143.74
N GLN A 5 -109.10 61.08 142.66
CA GLN A 5 -108.79 60.35 141.41
C GLN A 5 -108.74 61.24 140.14
N TYR A 6 -107.91 60.89 139.16
CA TYR A 6 -107.69 61.63 137.89
C TYR A 6 -107.87 60.72 136.63
N THR A 7 -108.01 61.29 135.42
CA THR A 7 -108.05 60.56 134.13
C THR A 7 -106.65 60.19 133.62
N GLY A 8 -106.52 59.12 132.83
CA GLY A 8 -105.22 58.55 132.45
C GLY A 8 -104.44 59.30 131.35
N ASN A 9 -105.14 59.92 130.37
CA ASN A 9 -104.47 60.59 129.25
C ASN A 9 -104.15 62.06 129.55
N LEU A 10 -105.15 62.79 130.07
CA LEU A 10 -105.06 64.25 130.26
C LEU A 10 -104.96 64.65 131.75
N GLY A 11 -104.93 63.70 132.68
CA GLY A 11 -104.75 64.02 134.10
C GLY A 11 -105.89 64.81 134.75
N LEU A 12 -107.07 64.87 134.13
CA LEU A 12 -108.24 65.62 134.63
C LEU A 12 -108.81 65.00 135.91
N LYS A 13 -109.15 65.80 136.92
CA LYS A 13 -109.75 65.34 138.19
C LYS A 13 -111.17 64.83 137.99
N LYS A 14 -111.55 63.71 138.62
CA LYS A 14 -112.89 63.11 138.50
C LYS A 14 -113.80 63.53 139.67
N PRO A 15 -115.09 63.86 139.45
CA PRO A 15 -116.03 64.19 140.53
C PRO A 15 -116.56 62.94 141.29
N GLU A 16 -116.88 63.08 142.58
CA GLU A 16 -117.48 62.03 143.44
C GLU A 16 -118.90 62.42 143.95
N GLY A 17 -119.77 61.43 144.20
CA GLY A 17 -121.22 61.64 144.40
C GLY A 17 -121.66 62.36 145.67
N THR A 18 -120.74 62.62 146.61
CA THR A 18 -120.99 63.41 147.84
C THR A 18 -120.23 64.73 147.87
N ASP A 19 -119.53 65.08 146.79
CA ASP A 19 -118.77 66.32 146.74
C ASP A 19 -119.70 67.53 146.58
N VAL A 20 -119.40 68.59 147.32
CA VAL A 20 -119.91 69.93 147.05
C VAL A 20 -119.12 70.48 145.88
N VAL A 21 -119.79 71.05 144.87
CA VAL A 21 -119.15 71.51 143.64
C VAL A 21 -118.03 72.51 143.94
N ASN A 22 -116.78 72.11 143.66
CA ASN A 22 -115.62 73.00 143.69
C ASN A 22 -115.35 73.54 142.29
N ILE A 23 -115.64 74.83 142.08
CA ILE A 23 -115.48 75.50 140.79
C ILE A 23 -114.02 75.44 140.29
N ASP A 24 -113.03 75.45 141.18
CA ASP A 24 -111.62 75.49 140.79
C ASP A 24 -111.18 74.21 140.08
N ASP A 25 -111.70 73.06 140.51
CA ASP A 25 -111.40 71.76 139.90
C ASP A 25 -111.97 71.65 138.47
N LEU A 26 -113.17 72.22 138.25
CA LEU A 26 -113.80 72.26 136.93
C LEU A 26 -113.01 73.16 135.98
N ASN A 27 -112.65 74.37 136.42
CA ASN A 27 -111.89 75.29 135.59
C ASN A 27 -110.52 74.71 135.20
N GLN A 28 -109.77 74.13 136.16
CA GLN A 28 -108.50 73.47 135.83
C GLN A 28 -108.65 72.35 134.81
N ASN A 29 -109.69 71.52 134.93
CA ASN A 29 -109.91 70.46 133.97
C ASN A 29 -110.24 71.00 132.58
N PHE A 30 -111.08 72.04 132.49
CA PHE A 30 -111.43 72.65 131.21
C PHE A 30 -110.23 73.36 130.58
N ASP A 31 -109.38 74.01 131.36
CA ASP A 31 -108.14 74.60 130.85
C ASP A 31 -107.21 73.52 130.26
N ILE A 32 -107.06 72.38 130.93
CA ILE A 32 -106.26 71.26 130.41
C ILE A 32 -106.88 70.70 129.12
N LEU A 33 -108.21 70.54 129.09
CA LEU A 33 -108.93 70.04 127.91
C LEU A 33 -108.81 71.02 126.73
N ASP A 34 -108.92 72.31 126.99
CA ASP A 34 -108.79 73.35 125.97
C ASP A 34 -107.37 73.38 125.40
N VAL A 35 -106.34 73.30 126.26
CA VAL A 35 -104.94 73.20 125.81
C VAL A 35 -104.69 71.94 124.95
N GLU A 36 -105.28 70.81 125.32
CA GLU A 36 -105.01 69.53 124.64
C GLU A 36 -105.87 69.30 123.39
N VAL A 37 -107.10 69.81 123.36
CA VAL A 37 -107.96 69.79 122.15
C VAL A 37 -107.50 70.86 121.16
N THR A 38 -106.91 71.96 121.64
CA THR A 38 -106.28 72.99 120.81
C THR A 38 -104.94 72.53 120.19
N LYS A 39 -104.47 71.31 120.46
CA LYS A 39 -103.38 70.67 119.67
C LYS A 39 -103.83 70.18 118.29
N LEU A 40 -104.86 70.81 117.72
CA LEU A 40 -105.18 70.75 116.31
C LEU A 40 -104.21 71.65 115.54
N ALA A 41 -103.14 71.00 115.05
CA ALA A 41 -102.38 71.34 113.84
C ALA A 41 -102.24 72.84 113.52
N THR A 42 -101.33 73.51 114.22
CA THR A 42 -100.85 74.85 113.82
C THR A 42 -99.35 74.82 113.58
N ALA A 43 -98.85 75.83 112.88
CA ALA A 43 -97.55 75.84 112.19
C ALA A 43 -96.31 75.82 113.10
N SER A 44 -96.45 75.74 114.42
CA SER A 44 -95.32 75.87 115.34
C SER A 44 -94.96 74.63 116.17
N GLU A 45 -95.75 73.54 116.19
CA GLU A 45 -95.35 72.26 116.81
C GLU A 45 -95.94 71.00 116.13
N ALA A 46 -95.21 69.87 116.20
CA ALA A 46 -95.45 68.67 115.40
C ALA A 46 -96.66 67.81 115.86
N GLY A 47 -97.58 67.54 114.93
CA GLY A 47 -98.62 66.49 115.01
C GLY A 47 -98.18 65.15 114.38
N ARG A 48 -99.15 64.28 114.01
CA ARG A 48 -98.92 62.87 113.57
C ARG A 48 -98.11 62.63 112.28
N MET A 49 -97.58 63.67 111.62
CA MET A 49 -96.62 63.58 110.50
C MET A 49 -95.41 64.45 110.84
N SER A 50 -94.20 63.92 110.70
CA SER A 50 -92.98 64.68 110.98
C SER A 50 -92.75 65.78 109.93
N ALA A 51 -92.15 66.92 110.32
CA ALA A 51 -91.86 68.01 109.39
C ALA A 51 -90.98 67.57 108.20
N ALA A 52 -90.11 66.58 108.41
CA ALA A 52 -89.24 66.03 107.37
C ALA A 52 -90.03 65.24 106.30
N ASP A 53 -91.09 64.53 106.68
CA ASP A 53 -91.90 63.75 105.75
C ASP A 53 -92.74 64.66 104.86
N LYS A 54 -93.25 65.77 105.40
CA LYS A 54 -93.98 66.76 104.60
C LYS A 54 -93.11 67.44 103.55
N VAL A 55 -91.90 67.88 103.91
CA VAL A 55 -90.98 68.54 102.95
C VAL A 55 -90.61 67.62 101.79
N LYS A 56 -90.39 66.33 102.04
CA LYS A 56 -90.11 65.36 100.96
C LYS A 56 -91.29 65.17 100.01
N LEU A 57 -92.50 65.26 100.52
CA LEU A 57 -93.73 65.13 99.73
C LEU A 57 -94.05 66.41 98.94
N ASP A 58 -93.80 67.59 99.50
CA ASP A 58 -94.06 68.87 98.83
C ASP A 58 -93.14 69.10 97.60
N GLY A 59 -91.96 68.43 97.55
CA GLY A 59 -91.00 68.55 96.44
C GLY A 59 -91.26 67.65 95.23
N ILE A 60 -92.28 66.78 95.25
CA ILE A 60 -92.59 65.86 94.14
C ILE A 60 -93.77 66.43 93.34
N GLU A 61 -93.56 66.75 92.06
CA GLU A 61 -94.64 67.15 91.15
C GLU A 61 -95.68 66.03 90.98
N SER A 62 -96.95 66.40 90.88
CA SER A 62 -98.06 65.46 90.76
C SER A 62 -97.92 64.57 89.49
N GLY A 63 -97.58 63.28 89.66
CA GLY A 63 -97.65 62.24 88.60
C GLY A 63 -96.36 61.51 88.15
N ALA A 64 -95.19 61.69 88.78
CA ALA A 64 -93.92 61.11 88.29
C ALA A 64 -93.73 59.56 88.45
N GLN A 65 -93.02 58.90 87.51
CA GLN A 65 -92.59 57.47 87.51
C GLN A 65 -91.06 57.26 87.19
N ARG A 66 -90.51 56.04 87.38
CA ARG A 66 -89.07 55.71 87.59
C ARG A 66 -88.21 55.45 86.31
N ASN A 67 -87.17 56.28 86.06
CA ASN A 67 -85.99 56.22 85.13
C ASN A 67 -85.91 55.26 83.90
N THR A 68 -85.70 55.80 82.69
CA THR A 68 -85.35 55.11 81.42
C THR A 68 -84.07 55.67 80.76
N VAL A 69 -83.26 54.83 80.07
CA VAL A 69 -82.03 55.20 79.34
C VAL A 69 -82.32 56.08 78.11
N THR A 70 -81.52 57.14 77.90
CA THR A 70 -81.80 58.21 76.91
C THR A 70 -81.59 57.82 75.44
N SER A 71 -80.50 57.12 75.03
CA SER A 71 -80.32 56.56 73.66
C SER A 71 -79.03 55.71 73.49
N VAL A 72 -79.05 54.65 72.66
CA VAL A 72 -77.87 53.97 72.05
C VAL A 72 -78.12 53.77 70.55
N ASN A 73 -77.31 54.43 69.72
CA ASN A 73 -77.47 54.52 68.25
C ASN A 73 -78.93 54.72 67.81
N GLY A 74 -79.65 55.64 68.47
CA GLY A 74 -81.02 56.00 68.14
C GLY A 74 -82.12 55.16 68.82
N LYS A 75 -81.80 54.08 69.55
CA LYS A 75 -82.77 53.28 70.31
C LYS A 75 -82.81 53.74 71.78
N THR A 76 -84.01 53.87 72.36
CA THR A 76 -84.24 54.29 73.76
C THR A 76 -84.94 53.18 74.56
N GLY A 77 -84.89 53.23 75.90
CA GLY A 77 -85.50 52.21 76.76
C GLY A 77 -84.64 50.95 76.96
N ALA A 78 -85.26 49.76 77.02
CA ALA A 78 -84.54 48.47 77.11
C ALA A 78 -83.97 48.10 75.74
N VAL A 79 -82.67 48.37 75.52
CA VAL A 79 -82.02 48.20 74.21
C VAL A 79 -81.35 46.83 74.10
N THR A 80 -81.75 46.04 73.09
CA THR A 80 -80.99 44.85 72.63
C THR A 80 -80.28 45.22 71.32
N LEU A 81 -78.96 44.99 71.24
CA LEU A 81 -78.14 45.42 70.10
C LEU A 81 -77.79 44.26 69.16
N THR A 82 -77.67 44.60 67.88
CA THR A 82 -77.07 43.76 66.82
C THR A 82 -75.78 44.42 66.28
N SER A 83 -74.93 43.68 65.57
CA SER A 83 -73.66 44.21 65.05
C SER A 83 -73.84 45.42 64.11
N SER A 84 -74.94 45.46 63.34
CA SER A 84 -75.31 46.61 62.50
C SER A 84 -75.61 47.87 63.31
N ASP A 85 -76.08 47.75 64.55
CA ASP A 85 -76.44 48.89 65.38
C ASP A 85 -75.22 49.68 65.87
N VAL A 86 -74.00 49.19 65.67
CA VAL A 86 -72.78 49.90 66.09
C VAL A 86 -71.72 49.98 64.99
N GLY A 87 -72.11 49.67 63.74
CA GLY A 87 -71.17 49.59 62.63
C GLY A 87 -70.14 48.47 62.78
N ALA A 88 -70.39 47.50 63.68
CA ALA A 88 -69.55 46.32 63.79
C ALA A 88 -69.88 45.38 62.63
N SER A 89 -68.83 44.92 61.97
CA SER A 89 -68.99 43.93 60.91
C SER A 89 -69.55 42.63 61.53
N PRO A 90 -70.54 41.97 60.90
CA PRO A 90 -71.04 40.68 61.37
C PRO A 90 -69.91 39.65 61.51
N THR A 91 -70.11 38.63 62.36
CA THR A 91 -69.12 37.57 62.64
C THR A 91 -68.59 36.87 61.37
N GLY A 92 -69.34 36.89 60.27
CA GLY A 92 -68.84 36.62 58.92
C GLY A 92 -69.08 37.82 58.01
N HIS A 93 -68.01 38.39 57.47
CA HIS A 93 -68.07 39.40 56.42
C HIS A 93 -66.91 39.18 55.44
N THR A 94 -67.01 39.74 54.24
CA THR A 94 -66.01 39.62 53.18
C THR A 94 -65.46 40.98 52.80
N HIS A 95 -64.17 41.06 52.50
CA HIS A 95 -63.52 42.24 51.92
C HIS A 95 -63.03 41.91 50.52
N ALA A 96 -63.11 42.85 49.59
CA ALA A 96 -62.43 42.67 48.32
C ALA A 96 -60.92 42.75 48.58
N PHE A 97 -60.13 41.83 48.00
CA PHE A 97 -58.69 41.81 48.23
C PHE A 97 -58.03 43.15 47.87
N ALA A 98 -58.56 43.87 46.87
CA ALA A 98 -58.08 45.19 46.48
C ALA A 98 -58.11 46.24 47.61
N GLU A 99 -59.08 46.17 48.54
CA GLU A 99 -59.33 47.18 49.59
C GLU A 99 -58.40 47.06 50.80
N ILE A 100 -57.58 46.01 50.88
CA ILE A 100 -56.57 45.85 51.93
C ILE A 100 -55.40 46.81 51.68
N THR A 101 -55.15 47.77 52.56
CA THR A 101 -54.17 48.86 52.33
C THR A 101 -52.72 48.50 52.66
N SER A 102 -52.48 47.46 53.46
CA SER A 102 -51.13 47.01 53.88
C SER A 102 -50.86 45.58 53.47
N LYS A 103 -50.95 45.31 52.16
CA LYS A 103 -50.68 43.96 51.64
C LYS A 103 -49.18 43.64 51.75
N PRO A 104 -48.82 42.40 52.12
CA PRO A 104 -47.45 41.95 52.02
C PRO A 104 -46.83 42.15 50.63
N THR A 105 -45.52 42.40 50.55
CA THR A 105 -44.79 42.54 49.27
C THR A 105 -43.94 41.33 48.94
N THR A 106 -43.92 40.33 49.83
CA THR A 106 -43.16 39.08 49.68
C THR A 106 -44.08 37.88 49.80
N LEU A 107 -43.69 36.77 49.19
CA LEU A 107 -44.42 35.50 49.27
C LEU A 107 -44.59 35.04 50.74
N SER A 108 -43.53 35.13 51.54
CA SER A 108 -43.57 34.80 52.97
C SER A 108 -44.54 35.68 53.75
N GLY A 109 -44.67 36.96 53.40
CA GLY A 109 -45.62 37.83 54.09
C GLY A 109 -47.08 37.49 53.77
N TYR A 110 -47.37 36.89 52.61
CA TYR A 110 -48.68 36.30 52.30
C TYR A 110 -48.86 34.88 52.89
N GLY A 111 -47.86 34.32 53.57
CA GLY A 111 -47.88 32.94 54.07
C GLY A 111 -47.75 31.88 52.96
N ILE A 112 -47.32 32.27 51.76
CA ILE A 112 -47.12 31.35 50.62
C ILE A 112 -45.77 30.67 50.80
N THR A 113 -45.77 29.37 51.10
CA THR A 113 -44.58 28.58 51.41
C THR A 113 -44.15 27.64 50.28
N ASP A 114 -44.98 27.47 49.26
CA ASP A 114 -44.82 26.56 48.14
C ASP A 114 -44.45 27.25 46.82
N ALA A 115 -44.28 28.58 46.84
CA ALA A 115 -43.87 29.35 45.67
C ALA A 115 -42.34 29.47 45.56
N ILE A 116 -41.84 29.58 44.32
CA ILE A 116 -40.43 29.83 44.02
C ILE A 116 -40.15 31.34 44.09
N PRO A 117 -39.28 31.82 45.01
CA PRO A 117 -38.94 33.25 45.11
C PRO A 117 -38.11 33.74 43.93
N ALA A 118 -38.27 35.02 43.57
CA ALA A 118 -37.48 35.64 42.49
C ALA A 118 -35.96 35.59 42.76
N SER A 119 -35.53 35.56 44.02
CA SER A 119 -34.12 35.41 44.41
C SER A 119 -33.50 34.05 44.01
N GLN A 120 -34.33 33.03 43.76
CA GLN A 120 -33.85 31.74 43.27
C GLN A 120 -33.66 31.72 41.74
N LYS A 121 -34.16 32.71 41.01
CA LYS A 121 -34.04 32.74 39.53
C LYS A 121 -32.61 33.05 39.10
N GLY A 122 -31.98 32.11 38.37
CA GLY A 122 -30.61 32.26 37.85
C GLY A 122 -29.51 32.20 38.93
N SER A 123 -29.87 31.81 40.15
CA SER A 123 -28.94 31.67 41.29
C SER A 123 -28.38 30.25 41.38
N ALA A 124 -27.20 30.08 41.99
CA ALA A 124 -26.66 28.76 42.30
C ALA A 124 -27.65 27.96 43.16
N ASN A 125 -27.89 26.69 42.80
CA ASN A 125 -28.91 25.82 43.40
C ASN A 125 -30.36 26.34 43.30
N GLY A 126 -30.62 27.32 42.44
CA GLY A 126 -31.95 27.89 42.18
C GLY A 126 -32.62 27.31 40.93
N VAL A 127 -33.50 28.11 40.32
CA VAL A 127 -34.23 27.77 39.10
C VAL A 127 -33.61 28.46 37.87
N ALA A 128 -33.44 27.73 36.77
CA ALA A 128 -32.97 28.31 35.51
C ALA A 128 -34.03 29.26 34.91
N SER A 129 -33.61 30.36 34.28
CA SER A 129 -34.54 31.19 33.53
C SER A 129 -34.73 30.66 32.11
N LEU A 130 -35.91 30.85 31.54
CA LEU A 130 -36.15 30.56 30.13
C LEU A 130 -35.93 31.82 29.26
N ASP A 131 -35.48 31.62 28.04
CA ASP A 131 -35.48 32.64 26.98
C ASP A 131 -36.90 32.84 26.39
N GLY A 132 -37.03 33.74 25.42
CA GLY A 132 -38.30 34.01 24.73
C GLY A 132 -38.85 32.82 23.92
N SER A 133 -38.06 31.75 23.73
CA SER A 133 -38.48 30.49 23.11
C SER A 133 -38.80 29.40 24.14
N ALA A 134 -38.93 29.77 25.42
CA ALA A 134 -39.18 28.87 26.54
C ALA A 134 -38.09 27.79 26.74
N LYS A 135 -36.83 28.07 26.37
CA LYS A 135 -35.67 27.18 26.59
C LYS A 135 -34.69 27.78 27.59
N VAL A 136 -33.90 26.95 28.26
CA VAL A 136 -32.79 27.45 29.08
C VAL A 136 -31.71 28.04 28.15
N PRO A 137 -31.33 29.33 28.31
CA PRO A 137 -30.27 29.94 27.52
C PRO A 137 -28.94 29.19 27.71
N THR A 138 -28.17 29.03 26.62
CA THR A 138 -26.87 28.32 26.67
C THR A 138 -25.86 28.89 27.68
N PRO A 139 -25.82 30.21 28.01
CA PRO A 139 -24.93 30.71 29.06
C PRO A 139 -25.24 30.19 30.48
N GLN A 140 -26.41 29.62 30.71
CA GLN A 140 -26.78 28.98 31.99
C GLN A 140 -26.41 27.50 32.05
N LEU A 141 -25.87 26.94 30.96
CA LEU A 141 -25.46 25.55 30.87
C LEU A 141 -23.92 25.48 30.75
N PRO A 142 -23.24 24.61 31.51
CA PRO A 142 -21.81 24.42 31.33
C PRO A 142 -21.53 23.78 29.96
N ASN A 143 -20.40 24.15 29.34
CA ASN A 143 -19.88 23.41 28.19
C ASN A 143 -19.36 22.04 28.65
N ALA A 144 -19.55 21.00 27.84
CA ALA A 144 -18.95 19.71 28.18
C ALA A 144 -17.44 19.72 27.98
N SER A 145 -16.75 18.91 28.78
CA SER A 145 -15.33 18.57 28.63
C SER A 145 -15.13 17.08 28.91
N THR A 146 -13.89 16.59 28.82
CA THR A 146 -13.57 15.19 29.17
C THR A 146 -13.73 14.89 30.67
N THR A 147 -13.90 15.91 31.51
CA THR A 147 -14.04 15.78 32.97
C THR A 147 -15.31 16.44 33.52
N GLN A 148 -16.07 17.16 32.71
CA GLN A 148 -17.30 17.85 33.10
C GLN A 148 -18.42 17.58 32.08
N ALA A 149 -19.56 17.09 32.57
CA ALA A 149 -20.76 16.99 31.74
C ALA A 149 -21.30 18.39 31.40
N GLY A 150 -21.82 18.56 30.18
CA GLY A 150 -22.34 19.83 29.70
C GLY A 150 -22.93 19.73 28.30
N ILE A 151 -23.13 20.86 27.64
CA ILE A 151 -23.60 20.92 26.25
C ILE A 151 -22.42 20.93 25.25
N VAL A 152 -22.61 20.28 24.09
CA VAL A 152 -21.68 20.29 22.94
C VAL A 152 -22.48 20.52 21.67
N GLN A 153 -21.95 21.34 20.76
CA GLN A 153 -22.53 21.49 19.43
C GLN A 153 -22.15 20.28 18.56
N LEU A 154 -23.14 19.67 17.91
CA LEU A 154 -22.90 18.57 16.98
C LEU A 154 -22.52 19.10 15.59
N GLU A 155 -21.72 18.33 14.86
CA GLU A 155 -21.45 18.55 13.45
C GLU A 155 -21.51 17.24 12.63
N ASP A 156 -22.05 17.35 11.43
CA ASP A 156 -22.30 16.23 10.54
C ASP A 156 -21.51 16.39 9.24
N THR A 157 -20.19 16.39 9.35
CA THR A 157 -19.29 16.49 8.19
C THR A 157 -18.06 15.60 8.39
N LEU A 158 -17.53 15.06 7.29
CA LEU A 158 -16.34 14.20 7.27
C LEU A 158 -15.03 14.97 7.19
N THR A 159 -15.09 16.27 6.93
CA THR A 159 -13.91 17.11 6.69
C THR A 159 -13.68 18.14 7.78
N SER A 160 -14.34 18.00 8.93
CA SER A 160 -14.17 18.97 10.01
C SER A 160 -12.77 18.91 10.60
N THR A 161 -12.27 20.09 10.96
CA THR A 161 -11.07 20.26 11.79
C THR A 161 -11.43 20.80 13.18
N SER A 162 -12.73 20.83 13.54
CA SER A 162 -13.18 21.36 14.83
C SER A 162 -12.75 20.46 15.98
N THR A 163 -12.19 21.07 17.02
CA THR A 163 -11.89 20.40 18.29
C THR A 163 -12.93 20.69 19.38
N THR A 164 -13.95 21.49 19.07
CA THR A 164 -14.97 21.97 20.02
C THR A 164 -16.38 21.47 19.72
N LYS A 165 -16.56 20.77 18.59
CA LYS A 165 -17.82 20.13 18.20
C LYS A 165 -17.67 18.61 18.24
N ALA A 166 -18.76 17.93 18.56
CA ALA A 166 -18.80 16.46 18.53
C ALA A 166 -19.35 15.97 17.18
N ALA A 167 -18.77 14.89 16.66
CA ALA A 167 -19.29 14.22 15.46
C ALA A 167 -20.68 13.62 15.74
N THR A 168 -21.57 13.69 14.76
CA THR A 168 -22.82 12.92 14.80
C THR A 168 -22.56 11.42 14.61
N ALA A 169 -23.54 10.58 14.97
CA ALA A 169 -23.53 9.16 14.64
C ALA A 169 -23.44 8.91 13.11
N ASN A 170 -24.00 9.80 12.29
CA ASN A 170 -23.95 9.69 10.83
C ASN A 170 -22.52 9.91 10.30
N ALA A 171 -21.83 10.96 10.75
CA ALA A 171 -20.43 11.20 10.40
C ALA A 171 -19.53 10.03 10.81
N VAL A 172 -19.68 9.52 12.04
CA VAL A 172 -18.90 8.35 12.52
C VAL A 172 -19.19 7.11 11.67
N LYS A 173 -20.46 6.85 11.32
CA LYS A 173 -20.84 5.74 10.45
C LYS A 173 -20.18 5.85 9.08
N GLN A 174 -20.22 7.01 8.45
CA GLN A 174 -19.63 7.24 7.14
C GLN A 174 -18.10 7.08 7.13
N VAL A 175 -17.40 7.53 8.18
CA VAL A 175 -15.97 7.23 8.37
C VAL A 175 -15.76 5.71 8.45
N ASN A 176 -16.55 5.02 9.28
CA ASN A 176 -16.45 3.57 9.43
C ASN A 176 -16.71 2.83 8.10
N ASP A 177 -17.73 3.22 7.34
CA ASP A 177 -18.01 2.66 6.03
C ASP A 177 -16.84 2.87 5.05
N THR A 178 -16.19 4.04 5.11
CA THR A 178 -14.99 4.34 4.31
C THR A 178 -13.81 3.45 4.71
N VAL A 179 -13.60 3.22 6.02
CA VAL A 179 -12.56 2.31 6.52
C VAL A 179 -12.84 0.87 6.08
N VAL A 180 -14.09 0.41 6.16
CA VAL A 180 -14.49 -0.92 5.69
C VAL A 180 -14.24 -1.06 4.19
N ALA A 181 -14.62 -0.06 3.39
CA ALA A 181 -14.36 -0.05 1.95
C ALA A 181 -12.85 -0.07 1.65
N HIS A 182 -12.06 0.69 2.41
CA HIS A 182 -10.61 0.74 2.28
C HIS A 182 -9.93 -0.58 2.63
N LEU A 183 -10.39 -1.27 3.68
CA LEU A 183 -9.90 -2.60 4.06
C LEU A 183 -10.22 -3.67 3.00
N ALA A 184 -11.26 -3.45 2.20
CA ALA A 184 -11.64 -4.32 1.08
C ALA A 184 -11.03 -3.88 -0.28
N ASP A 185 -10.24 -2.80 -0.33
CA ASP A 185 -9.58 -2.31 -1.56
C ASP A 185 -8.33 -3.13 -1.87
N TYR A 186 -8.56 -4.31 -2.44
CA TYR A 186 -7.49 -5.20 -2.89
C TYR A 186 -6.78 -4.75 -4.17
N VAL A 187 -7.23 -3.68 -4.81
CA VAL A 187 -6.52 -3.12 -5.98
C VAL A 187 -5.37 -2.25 -5.50
N LYS A 188 -5.60 -1.38 -4.52
CA LYS A 188 -4.53 -0.52 -3.98
C LYS A 188 -3.69 -1.26 -2.95
N HIS A 189 -4.31 -2.10 -2.12
CA HIS A 189 -3.67 -2.74 -0.97
C HIS A 189 -3.58 -4.26 -1.15
N PRO A 190 -2.40 -4.81 -1.46
CA PRO A 190 -2.25 -6.26 -1.62
C PRO A 190 -2.58 -7.02 -0.34
N ALA A 191 -3.55 -7.93 -0.42
CA ALA A 191 -3.87 -8.82 0.69
C ALA A 191 -2.79 -9.89 0.87
N TYR A 192 -2.52 -10.30 2.12
CA TYR A 192 -1.63 -11.43 2.39
C TYR A 192 -2.42 -12.65 2.86
N ALA A 193 -2.13 -13.82 2.29
CA ALA A 193 -2.66 -15.09 2.79
C ALA A 193 -1.67 -16.25 2.59
N VAL A 194 -1.80 -17.27 3.45
CA VAL A 194 -1.13 -18.55 3.26
C VAL A 194 -2.02 -19.43 2.39
N ALA A 195 -1.45 -20.04 1.35
CA ALA A 195 -2.17 -20.94 0.48
C ALA A 195 -2.57 -22.24 1.20
N SER A 196 -3.64 -22.83 0.70
CA SER A 196 -4.10 -24.20 0.96
C SER A 196 -4.28 -24.91 -0.38
N GLY A 197 -4.75 -26.16 -0.37
CA GLY A 197 -4.93 -26.97 -1.57
C GLY A 197 -3.69 -27.81 -1.89
N SER A 198 -3.62 -28.32 -3.12
CA SER A 198 -2.58 -29.23 -3.60
C SER A 198 -1.60 -28.52 -4.54
N ALA A 199 -0.53 -29.22 -4.94
CA ALA A 199 0.35 -28.76 -6.01
C ALA A 199 -0.47 -28.32 -7.24
N ASN A 200 -0.10 -27.20 -7.85
CA ASN A 200 -0.71 -26.60 -9.03
C ASN A 200 -2.18 -26.11 -8.87
N ALA A 201 -2.82 -26.30 -7.71
CA ALA A 201 -4.19 -25.89 -7.44
C ALA A 201 -4.28 -25.24 -6.05
N TYR A 202 -3.92 -23.96 -5.99
CA TYR A 202 -3.85 -23.21 -4.74
C TYR A 202 -5.17 -22.51 -4.43
N SER A 203 -5.51 -22.44 -3.14
CA SER A 203 -6.66 -21.68 -2.64
C SER A 203 -6.26 -20.78 -1.47
N VAL A 204 -6.83 -19.58 -1.41
CA VAL A 204 -6.60 -18.61 -0.33
C VAL A 204 -7.91 -18.02 0.16
N THR A 205 -7.96 -17.69 1.45
CA THR A 205 -9.09 -17.01 2.08
C THR A 205 -8.63 -15.65 2.59
N LEU A 206 -9.18 -14.60 2.01
CA LEU A 206 -8.95 -13.20 2.40
C LEU A 206 -10.09 -12.70 3.29
N THR A 207 -9.76 -11.78 4.19
CA THR A 207 -10.70 -11.07 5.06
C THR A 207 -10.40 -9.57 4.99
N PRO A 208 -11.36 -8.71 4.59
CA PRO A 208 -12.72 -9.02 4.12
C PRO A 208 -12.80 -9.93 2.88
N ALA A 209 -13.82 -10.79 2.77
CA ALA A 209 -13.95 -11.65 1.59
C ALA A 209 -14.30 -10.81 0.34
N PRO A 210 -13.52 -10.87 -0.75
CA PRO A 210 -13.90 -10.26 -2.01
C PRO A 210 -15.13 -10.96 -2.60
N THR A 211 -16.03 -10.20 -3.22
CA THR A 211 -17.25 -10.75 -3.85
C THR A 211 -17.05 -11.11 -5.33
N ALA A 212 -16.00 -10.58 -5.97
CA ALA A 212 -15.63 -10.86 -7.34
C ALA A 212 -14.13 -10.55 -7.57
N TYR A 213 -13.58 -11.11 -8.65
CA TYR A 213 -12.29 -10.65 -9.15
C TYR A 213 -12.46 -9.32 -9.88
N VAL A 214 -11.74 -8.30 -9.44
CA VAL A 214 -11.69 -6.97 -10.08
C VAL A 214 -10.33 -6.76 -10.72
N ASP A 215 -10.29 -6.03 -11.83
CA ASP A 215 -9.04 -5.77 -12.54
C ASP A 215 -8.01 -5.10 -11.62
N GLY A 216 -6.76 -5.57 -11.69
CA GLY A 216 -5.67 -5.10 -10.84
C GLY A 216 -5.70 -5.64 -9.40
N MET A 217 -6.68 -6.45 -9.00
CA MET A 217 -6.74 -7.06 -7.66
C MET A 217 -5.42 -7.76 -7.33
N ALA A 218 -4.81 -7.41 -6.20
CA ALA A 218 -3.53 -7.89 -5.75
C ALA A 218 -3.67 -8.90 -4.61
N VAL A 219 -2.99 -10.03 -4.75
CA VAL A 219 -2.91 -11.04 -3.70
C VAL A 219 -1.45 -11.48 -3.53
N THR A 220 -0.94 -11.31 -2.32
CA THR A 220 0.35 -11.83 -1.87
C THR A 220 0.11 -13.18 -1.19
N VAL A 221 0.70 -14.23 -1.75
CA VAL A 221 0.43 -15.61 -1.33
C VAL A 221 1.72 -16.28 -0.89
N LYS A 222 1.71 -16.83 0.33
CA LYS A 222 2.74 -17.80 0.75
C LYS A 222 2.31 -19.21 0.32
N ILE A 223 3.08 -19.81 -0.58
CA ILE A 223 2.75 -21.10 -1.20
C ILE A 223 2.97 -22.24 -0.21
N ASN A 224 2.02 -23.19 -0.12
CA ASN A 224 2.08 -24.32 0.82
C ASN A 224 2.77 -25.57 0.25
N VAL A 225 2.73 -25.78 -1.06
CA VAL A 225 3.28 -26.96 -1.75
C VAL A 225 3.94 -26.53 -3.06
N ASP A 226 5.08 -27.13 -3.42
CA ASP A 226 5.78 -26.88 -4.69
C ASP A 226 4.85 -27.07 -5.90
N SER A 227 4.95 -26.16 -6.86
CA SER A 227 4.37 -26.30 -8.20
C SER A 227 5.32 -27.12 -9.08
N THR A 228 4.74 -27.97 -9.91
CA THR A 228 5.43 -28.81 -10.91
C THR A 228 4.87 -28.62 -12.31
N GLY A 229 3.81 -27.83 -12.48
CA GLY A 229 3.15 -27.57 -13.75
C GLY A 229 2.27 -26.33 -13.67
N ALA A 230 1.45 -26.10 -14.70
CA ALA A 230 0.60 -24.92 -14.78
C ALA A 230 -0.30 -24.78 -13.55
N SER A 231 -0.12 -23.68 -12.82
CA SER A 231 -0.78 -23.46 -11.53
C SER A 231 -2.01 -22.57 -11.62
N THR A 232 -2.95 -22.75 -10.69
CA THR A 232 -4.14 -21.91 -10.52
C THR A 232 -4.24 -21.37 -9.10
N LEU A 233 -4.96 -20.25 -8.94
CA LEU A 233 -5.32 -19.66 -7.65
C LEU A 233 -6.83 -19.44 -7.56
N ASN A 234 -7.46 -19.95 -6.50
CA ASN A 234 -8.85 -19.68 -6.15
C ASN A 234 -8.91 -18.82 -4.88
N VAL A 235 -9.43 -17.61 -5.00
CA VAL A 235 -9.58 -16.67 -3.88
C VAL A 235 -11.00 -16.75 -3.35
N ASN A 236 -11.17 -17.10 -2.07
CA ASN A 236 -12.47 -17.15 -1.37
C ASN A 236 -13.56 -17.96 -2.10
N GLY A 237 -13.18 -18.94 -2.93
CA GLY A 237 -14.15 -19.73 -3.70
C GLY A 237 -14.78 -19.00 -4.90
N LEU A 238 -14.25 -17.86 -5.34
CA LEU A 238 -14.72 -17.11 -6.51
C LEU A 238 -14.45 -17.81 -7.85
N GLY A 239 -13.74 -18.94 -7.82
CA GLY A 239 -13.38 -19.76 -8.97
C GLY A 239 -11.88 -19.71 -9.24
N ALA A 240 -11.29 -20.84 -9.62
CA ALA A 240 -9.86 -20.94 -9.89
C ALA A 240 -9.50 -20.17 -11.16
N LYS A 241 -8.43 -19.35 -11.08
CA LYS A 241 -7.88 -18.59 -12.19
C LYS A 241 -6.44 -19.03 -12.48
N PRO A 242 -6.03 -19.15 -13.76
CA PRO A 242 -4.65 -19.50 -14.09
C PRO A 242 -3.64 -18.48 -13.55
N LEU A 243 -2.48 -18.97 -13.13
CA LEU A 243 -1.32 -18.16 -12.80
C LEU A 243 -0.41 -18.06 -14.02
N LYS A 244 -0.22 -16.85 -14.54
CA LYS A 244 0.60 -16.56 -15.72
C LYS A 244 1.75 -15.63 -15.38
N LYS A 245 2.83 -15.75 -16.15
CA LYS A 245 3.90 -14.75 -16.23
C LYS A 245 3.43 -13.57 -17.10
N ALA A 246 4.12 -12.43 -17.03
CA ALA A 246 3.78 -11.26 -17.84
C ALA A 246 3.88 -11.50 -19.37
N ASN A 247 4.67 -12.48 -19.80
CA ASN A 247 4.80 -12.91 -21.20
C ASN A 247 3.71 -13.90 -21.65
N GLY A 248 2.74 -14.24 -20.78
CA GLY A 248 1.62 -15.15 -21.10
C GLY A 248 1.88 -16.63 -20.82
N ASN A 249 3.12 -17.03 -20.53
CA ASN A 249 3.43 -18.42 -20.17
C ASN A 249 2.87 -18.79 -18.80
N ASP A 250 2.63 -20.08 -18.58
CA ASP A 250 2.22 -20.60 -17.27
C ASP A 250 3.31 -20.43 -16.22
N VAL A 251 2.88 -20.16 -14.99
CA VAL A 251 3.73 -20.27 -13.82
C VAL A 251 3.79 -21.75 -13.41
N THR A 252 4.99 -22.33 -13.40
CA THR A 252 5.18 -23.77 -13.18
C THR A 252 6.09 -24.14 -12.02
N ASN A 253 6.78 -23.16 -11.43
CA ASN A 253 7.93 -23.35 -10.55
C ASN A 253 7.81 -22.63 -9.18
N LEU A 254 6.59 -22.39 -8.70
CA LEU A 254 6.36 -21.85 -7.35
C LEU A 254 6.91 -22.81 -6.29
N LYS A 255 7.62 -22.27 -5.29
CA LYS A 255 8.20 -23.05 -4.20
C LYS A 255 7.39 -22.95 -2.93
N ALA A 256 7.24 -24.06 -2.22
CA ALA A 256 6.68 -24.12 -0.88
C ALA A 256 7.43 -23.14 0.02
N ASN A 257 6.66 -22.43 0.86
CA ASN A 257 7.08 -21.31 1.70
C ASN A 257 7.53 -20.04 0.97
N GLY A 258 7.64 -20.05 -0.37
CA GLY A 258 7.88 -18.86 -1.17
C GLY A 258 6.70 -17.90 -1.10
N VAL A 259 7.00 -16.59 -1.06
CA VAL A 259 6.00 -15.52 -1.04
C VAL A 259 6.00 -14.83 -2.39
N TYR A 260 4.84 -14.83 -3.05
CA TYR A 260 4.68 -14.31 -4.40
C TYR A 260 3.51 -13.33 -4.45
N THR A 261 3.63 -12.30 -5.27
CA THR A 261 2.56 -11.33 -5.47
C THR A 261 1.94 -11.54 -6.85
N PHE A 262 0.62 -11.62 -6.89
CA PHE A 262 -0.16 -11.80 -8.12
C PHE A 262 -1.12 -10.63 -8.32
N ARG A 263 -1.33 -10.22 -9.58
CA ARG A 263 -2.31 -9.20 -9.97
C ARG A 263 -3.33 -9.79 -10.94
N TYR A 264 -4.61 -9.72 -10.63
CA TYR A 264 -5.66 -10.18 -11.54
C TYR A 264 -5.72 -9.26 -12.76
N ASN A 265 -5.79 -9.84 -13.95
CA ASN A 265 -6.03 -9.15 -15.21
C ASN A 265 -7.40 -9.60 -15.73
N ALA A 266 -8.37 -8.69 -15.72
CA ALA A 266 -9.74 -8.96 -16.12
C ALA A 266 -9.88 -9.23 -17.63
N SER A 267 -8.98 -8.67 -18.45
CA SER A 267 -9.00 -8.84 -19.92
C SER A 267 -8.61 -10.26 -20.33
N THR A 268 -7.66 -10.87 -19.62
CA THR A 268 -7.16 -12.23 -19.88
C THR A 268 -7.75 -13.28 -18.93
N GLY A 269 -8.46 -12.86 -17.87
CA GLY A 269 -9.10 -13.75 -16.91
C GLY A 269 -8.11 -14.58 -16.08
N ASN A 270 -6.90 -14.06 -15.83
CA ASN A 270 -5.82 -14.77 -15.13
C ASN A 270 -5.10 -13.85 -14.14
N PHE A 271 -4.34 -14.45 -13.24
CA PHE A 271 -3.46 -13.75 -12.33
C PHE A 271 -2.05 -13.67 -12.91
N ILE A 272 -1.46 -12.47 -12.92
CA ILE A 272 -0.10 -12.22 -13.39
C ILE A 272 0.86 -12.19 -12.20
N LEU A 273 1.84 -13.09 -12.20
CA LEU A 273 2.95 -13.11 -11.25
C LEU A 273 3.80 -11.84 -11.41
N GLN A 274 4.01 -11.13 -10.31
CA GLN A 274 4.82 -9.92 -10.24
C GLN A 274 6.25 -10.25 -9.79
N GLY A 275 7.24 -9.56 -10.37
CA GLY A 275 8.62 -9.59 -9.89
C GLY A 275 9.38 -10.89 -10.12
N GLU A 276 9.05 -11.66 -11.17
CA GLU A 276 9.65 -12.99 -11.44
C GLU A 276 11.17 -12.98 -11.75
N GLY A 277 11.82 -11.82 -11.82
CA GLY A 277 13.19 -11.73 -12.32
C GLY A 277 13.27 -12.01 -13.82
N GLY A 278 14.48 -12.15 -14.36
CA GLY A 278 14.71 -12.41 -15.79
C GLY A 278 14.49 -13.89 -16.14
N ALA A 279 13.90 -14.14 -17.30
CA ALA A 279 13.82 -15.48 -17.89
C ALA A 279 14.96 -15.69 -18.90
N GLY A 280 15.53 -16.90 -18.95
CA GLY A 280 16.61 -17.23 -19.89
C GLY A 280 16.92 -18.73 -19.91
N ASN A 281 17.46 -19.22 -21.03
CA ASN A 281 17.83 -20.63 -21.21
C ASN A 281 19.36 -20.87 -21.20
N ALA A 282 20.15 -19.84 -20.89
CA ALA A 282 21.58 -19.98 -20.73
C ALA A 282 21.90 -21.07 -19.69
N GLN A 283 22.93 -21.85 -19.97
CA GLN A 283 23.49 -22.85 -19.07
C GLN A 283 24.91 -22.42 -18.72
N PRO A 284 25.54 -22.96 -17.66
CA PRO A 284 26.91 -22.62 -17.31
C PRO A 284 27.88 -22.72 -18.51
N ALA A 285 27.71 -23.69 -19.40
CA ALA A 285 28.55 -23.87 -20.59
C ALA A 285 28.37 -22.77 -21.67
N HIS A 286 27.31 -21.97 -21.60
CA HIS A 286 27.00 -20.89 -22.56
C HIS A 286 27.52 -19.53 -22.10
N VAL A 287 28.06 -19.42 -20.89
CA VAL A 287 28.50 -18.17 -20.29
C VAL A 287 29.98 -18.26 -19.95
N LEU A 288 30.73 -17.19 -20.22
CA LEU A 288 32.17 -17.12 -19.93
C LEU A 288 32.48 -17.49 -18.48
N SER A 289 33.55 -18.26 -18.28
CA SER A 289 34.02 -18.68 -16.97
C SER A 289 34.18 -17.48 -16.02
N GLY A 290 33.60 -17.60 -14.82
CA GLY A 290 33.61 -16.54 -13.80
C GLY A 290 32.59 -15.42 -13.97
N LYS A 291 31.80 -15.38 -15.06
CA LYS A 291 30.65 -14.47 -15.18
C LYS A 291 29.40 -15.11 -14.58
N THR A 292 28.63 -14.36 -13.80
CA THR A 292 27.35 -14.84 -13.26
C THR A 292 26.19 -14.55 -14.22
N PHE A 293 25.17 -15.40 -14.18
CA PHE A 293 23.91 -15.23 -14.90
C PHE A 293 22.77 -15.87 -14.11
N THR A 294 21.52 -15.50 -14.40
CA THR A 294 20.34 -16.10 -13.76
C THR A 294 19.49 -16.84 -14.79
N ASN A 295 18.87 -17.94 -14.36
CA ASN A 295 17.79 -18.62 -15.07
C ASN A 295 16.78 -19.19 -14.05
N ASP A 296 15.85 -20.04 -14.50
CA ASP A 296 14.83 -20.64 -13.63
C ASP A 296 15.39 -21.48 -12.45
N SER A 297 16.69 -21.79 -12.46
CA SER A 297 17.40 -22.49 -11.37
C SER A 297 18.14 -21.54 -10.41
N GLY A 298 17.98 -20.23 -10.57
CA GLY A 298 18.63 -19.21 -9.74
C GLY A 298 19.92 -18.63 -10.36
N GLU A 299 20.72 -17.96 -9.53
CA GLU A 299 22.03 -17.43 -9.92
C GLU A 299 23.04 -18.56 -10.10
N GLN A 300 23.75 -18.55 -11.23
CA GLN A 300 24.74 -19.54 -11.63
C GLN A 300 25.99 -18.83 -12.15
N THR A 301 27.10 -19.58 -12.23
CA THR A 301 28.38 -19.09 -12.76
C THR A 301 28.69 -19.80 -14.08
N GLY A 302 29.11 -19.03 -15.09
CA GLY A 302 29.57 -19.55 -16.37
C GLY A 302 30.81 -20.42 -16.25
N THR A 303 31.01 -21.29 -17.23
CA THR A 303 32.09 -22.28 -17.32
C THR A 303 32.75 -22.30 -18.70
N MET A 304 32.27 -21.49 -19.66
CA MET A 304 32.85 -21.43 -21.00
C MET A 304 34.28 -20.86 -20.95
N PRO A 305 35.31 -21.61 -21.38
CA PRO A 305 36.68 -21.12 -21.39
C PRO A 305 36.88 -19.98 -22.38
N ASN A 306 37.76 -19.03 -22.05
CA ASN A 306 38.21 -17.99 -22.97
C ASN A 306 39.52 -18.43 -23.63
N ARG A 307 39.44 -18.96 -24.84
CA ARG A 307 40.60 -19.53 -25.56
C ARG A 307 41.60 -18.46 -25.96
N SER A 308 41.12 -17.26 -26.30
CA SER A 308 41.99 -16.13 -26.64
C SER A 308 42.85 -15.66 -25.46
N ALA A 309 42.33 -15.77 -24.23
CA ALA A 309 43.10 -15.44 -23.03
C ALA A 309 44.09 -16.55 -22.62
N GLU A 310 43.80 -17.81 -22.96
CA GLU A 310 44.68 -18.95 -22.68
C GLU A 310 45.90 -18.97 -23.62
N ASN A 311 45.68 -18.76 -24.92
CA ASN A 311 46.75 -18.75 -25.91
C ASN A 311 46.30 -17.99 -27.17
N PHE A 312 47.14 -17.05 -27.63
CA PHE A 312 46.89 -16.29 -28.85
C PHE A 312 46.91 -17.16 -30.12
N HIS A 313 47.65 -18.27 -30.12
CA HIS A 313 47.71 -19.26 -31.20
C HIS A 313 47.28 -20.63 -30.67
N MET A 314 45.97 -20.78 -30.47
CA MET A 314 45.40 -21.99 -29.89
C MET A 314 45.61 -23.19 -30.82
N PRO A 315 46.22 -24.30 -30.37
CA PRO A 315 46.36 -25.49 -31.22
C PRO A 315 45.01 -26.05 -31.62
N ALA A 316 44.87 -26.42 -32.90
CA ALA A 316 43.70 -27.11 -33.40
C ALA A 316 43.55 -28.49 -32.73
N LEU A 317 42.30 -28.90 -32.47
CA LEU A 317 42.02 -30.25 -31.98
C LEU A 317 42.21 -31.32 -33.05
N GLU A 318 42.02 -30.93 -34.30
CA GLU A 318 42.10 -31.80 -35.47
C GLU A 318 42.35 -30.94 -36.71
N THR A 319 43.07 -31.50 -37.67
CA THR A 319 43.28 -30.92 -38.98
C THR A 319 42.68 -31.83 -40.05
N ALA A 320 42.13 -31.22 -41.09
CA ALA A 320 41.66 -31.95 -42.27
C ALA A 320 42.01 -31.18 -43.54
N VAL A 321 42.25 -31.89 -44.64
CA VAL A 321 42.62 -31.30 -45.93
C VAL A 321 41.67 -31.76 -47.01
N TRP A 322 41.18 -30.82 -47.80
CA TRP A 322 40.57 -31.10 -49.10
C TRP A 322 41.60 -30.79 -50.18
N PRO A 323 42.19 -31.82 -50.81
CA PRO A 323 43.28 -31.64 -51.75
C PRO A 323 42.94 -30.64 -52.85
N GLY A 324 43.78 -29.62 -53.00
CA GLY A 324 43.61 -28.56 -54.01
C GLY A 324 42.63 -27.43 -53.65
N ASP A 325 41.96 -27.47 -52.48
CA ASP A 325 41.00 -26.44 -52.06
C ASP A 325 41.35 -25.82 -50.70
N LYS A 326 41.20 -26.57 -49.61
CA LYS A 326 41.18 -26.02 -48.24
C LYS A 326 41.90 -26.88 -47.22
N ILE A 327 42.40 -26.19 -46.19
CA ILE A 327 42.84 -26.77 -44.93
C ILE A 327 41.84 -26.34 -43.85
N PHE A 328 41.40 -27.29 -43.04
CA PHE A 328 40.49 -27.07 -41.92
C PHE A 328 41.25 -27.25 -40.61
N LEU A 329 41.08 -26.30 -39.70
CA LEU A 329 41.62 -26.35 -38.35
C LEU A 329 40.44 -26.35 -37.38
N ARG A 330 40.17 -27.46 -36.69
CA ARG A 330 39.04 -27.53 -35.75
C ARG A 330 39.39 -26.81 -34.44
N PRO A 331 38.68 -25.73 -34.06
CA PRO A 331 38.94 -25.02 -32.83
C PRO A 331 38.58 -25.87 -31.60
N PRO A 332 39.34 -25.79 -30.49
CA PRO A 332 38.84 -26.15 -29.17
C PRO A 332 37.53 -25.43 -28.81
N GLN A 333 36.64 -26.09 -28.07
CA GLN A 333 35.41 -25.44 -27.61
C GLN A 333 35.73 -24.30 -26.64
N GLY A 334 35.11 -23.14 -26.85
CA GLY A 334 35.22 -21.97 -25.99
C GLY A 334 34.96 -20.66 -26.74
N TYR A 335 35.18 -19.55 -26.07
CA TYR A 335 35.09 -18.21 -26.66
C TYR A 335 36.41 -17.82 -27.33
N TYR A 336 36.28 -17.21 -28.51
CA TYR A 336 37.36 -16.57 -29.24
C TYR A 336 36.99 -15.10 -29.50
N ASP A 337 37.90 -14.19 -29.19
CA ASP A 337 37.69 -12.74 -29.24
C ASP A 337 37.72 -12.13 -30.65
N GLY A 338 37.99 -12.95 -31.67
CA GLY A 338 38.15 -12.52 -33.06
C GLY A 338 39.54 -11.98 -33.40
N ASN A 339 40.45 -11.85 -32.44
CA ASN A 339 41.83 -11.40 -32.63
C ASN A 339 42.86 -12.53 -32.44
N SER A 340 42.51 -13.62 -31.76
CA SER A 340 43.35 -14.82 -31.64
C SER A 340 43.18 -15.80 -32.82
N TRP A 341 44.16 -16.69 -33.00
CA TRP A 341 44.20 -17.68 -34.07
C TRP A 341 44.07 -19.12 -33.55
N VAL A 342 43.65 -20.00 -34.46
CA VAL A 342 43.79 -21.46 -34.31
C VAL A 342 44.88 -21.93 -35.28
N THR A 343 45.80 -22.75 -34.81
CA THR A 343 46.99 -23.14 -35.58
C THR A 343 47.21 -24.65 -35.58
N ALA A 344 47.95 -25.13 -36.58
CA ALA A 344 48.57 -26.44 -36.60
C ALA A 344 50.04 -26.28 -36.99
N SER A 345 50.89 -27.15 -36.48
CA SER A 345 52.31 -27.14 -36.84
C SER A 345 52.49 -27.84 -38.18
N GLU A 346 53.05 -27.14 -39.16
CA GLU A 346 53.36 -27.68 -40.48
C GLU A 346 54.81 -27.34 -40.84
N PRO A 347 55.79 -28.08 -40.32
CA PRO A 347 57.21 -27.77 -40.50
C PRO A 347 57.66 -27.87 -41.97
N ASP A 348 56.92 -28.63 -42.79
CA ASP A 348 57.21 -28.77 -44.22
C ASP A 348 56.64 -27.64 -45.09
N LEU A 349 55.88 -26.70 -44.51
CA LEU A 349 55.41 -25.47 -45.18
C LEU A 349 56.55 -24.45 -45.30
N ILE A 350 57.57 -24.82 -46.07
CA ILE A 350 58.76 -24.02 -46.36
C ILE A 350 58.94 -23.86 -47.86
N ALA A 351 59.53 -22.75 -48.28
CA ALA A 351 59.68 -22.40 -49.70
C ALA A 351 60.42 -23.48 -50.51
N SER A 352 61.41 -24.16 -49.92
CA SER A 352 62.20 -25.20 -50.59
C SER A 352 61.43 -26.49 -50.87
N ASN A 353 60.28 -26.71 -50.24
CA ASN A 353 59.41 -27.86 -50.49
C ASN A 353 58.34 -27.58 -51.54
N ILE A 354 58.18 -26.31 -51.95
CA ILE A 354 57.14 -25.85 -52.88
C ILE A 354 57.79 -25.52 -54.22
N ARG A 355 57.21 -26.01 -55.32
CA ARG A 355 57.69 -25.78 -56.70
C ARG A 355 57.87 -24.29 -56.97
N GLN A 356 58.94 -23.94 -57.67
CA GLN A 356 59.30 -22.55 -57.98
C GLN A 356 58.10 -21.76 -58.53
N GLY A 357 57.78 -20.63 -57.89
CA GLY A 357 56.70 -19.73 -58.28
C GLY A 357 55.30 -20.12 -57.79
N VAL A 358 55.09 -21.30 -57.20
CA VAL A 358 53.82 -21.66 -56.57
C VAL A 358 53.71 -20.97 -55.20
N ASN A 359 52.57 -20.35 -54.90
CA ASN A 359 52.31 -19.69 -53.62
C ASN A 359 51.29 -20.46 -52.80
N ILE A 360 51.67 -20.89 -51.60
CA ILE A 360 50.78 -21.53 -50.63
C ILE A 360 50.71 -20.62 -49.39
N PHE A 361 49.58 -19.95 -49.19
CA PHE A 361 49.32 -19.06 -48.04
C PHE A 361 50.41 -17.99 -47.79
N GLY A 362 51.05 -17.49 -48.84
CA GLY A 362 52.11 -16.47 -48.76
C GLY A 362 53.53 -17.04 -48.81
N VAL A 363 53.71 -18.36 -48.69
CA VAL A 363 54.99 -19.02 -48.87
C VAL A 363 55.19 -19.32 -50.36
N VAL A 364 56.03 -18.51 -51.01
CA VAL A 364 56.36 -18.68 -52.43
C VAL A 364 57.48 -19.71 -52.59
N GLY A 365 57.24 -20.71 -53.43
CA GLY A 365 58.15 -21.83 -53.66
C GLY A 365 59.43 -21.46 -54.37
N THR A 366 60.51 -22.15 -53.99
CA THR A 366 61.86 -22.01 -54.55
C THR A 366 62.43 -23.33 -55.08
N LEU A 367 61.68 -24.44 -54.99
CA LEU A 367 62.12 -25.73 -55.50
C LEU A 367 62.18 -25.72 -57.03
N VAL A 368 63.39 -25.79 -57.57
CA VAL A 368 63.64 -26.03 -59.00
C VAL A 368 63.72 -27.54 -59.22
N GLU A 369 62.81 -28.10 -60.01
CA GLU A 369 62.84 -29.54 -60.34
C GLU A 369 64.12 -29.85 -61.16
N GLY A 370 64.82 -30.94 -60.81
CA GLY A 370 66.04 -31.35 -61.51
C GLY A 370 65.75 -31.79 -62.96
N LYS A 371 66.70 -31.55 -63.88
CA LYS A 371 66.68 -32.09 -65.24
C LYS A 371 66.78 -33.63 -65.20
N LYS A 372 66.06 -34.33 -66.08
CA LYS A 372 66.11 -35.81 -66.12
C LYS A 372 67.43 -36.30 -66.70
N PHE A 373 67.88 -37.43 -66.19
CA PHE A 373 69.16 -38.06 -66.51
C PHE A 373 69.00 -39.58 -66.58
N ALA A 374 69.64 -40.21 -67.56
CA ALA A 374 69.76 -41.66 -67.64
C ALA A 374 71.15 -42.04 -68.16
N SER A 375 71.68 -43.18 -67.72
CA SER A 375 72.93 -43.74 -68.24
C SER A 375 72.87 -45.26 -68.30
N GLY A 376 73.78 -45.85 -69.05
CA GLY A 376 73.91 -47.30 -69.13
C GLY A 376 75.03 -47.72 -70.05
N THR A 377 75.07 -49.02 -70.34
CA THR A 377 75.95 -49.58 -71.36
C THR A 377 75.13 -50.31 -72.42
N VAL A 378 75.63 -50.36 -73.65
CA VAL A 378 75.00 -51.03 -74.78
C VAL A 378 76.04 -51.48 -75.79
N THR A 379 75.90 -52.68 -76.34
CA THR A 379 76.77 -53.17 -77.41
C THR A 379 76.28 -52.67 -78.75
N SER A 380 77.19 -52.19 -79.58
CA SER A 380 76.88 -51.73 -80.94
C SER A 380 76.48 -52.87 -81.88
N SER A 381 75.62 -52.56 -82.84
CA SER A 381 75.10 -53.47 -83.84
C SER A 381 76.22 -54.17 -84.63
N PRO A 382 76.08 -55.46 -84.96
CA PRO A 382 76.96 -56.15 -85.90
C PRO A 382 76.77 -55.67 -87.35
N ASN A 383 75.61 -55.06 -87.65
CA ASN A 383 75.24 -54.54 -88.97
C ASN A 383 75.33 -53.01 -89.02
N TYR A 384 75.59 -52.47 -90.21
CA TYR A 384 75.60 -51.04 -90.47
C TYR A 384 74.18 -50.47 -90.63
N GLY A 385 73.92 -49.33 -89.98
CA GLY A 385 72.83 -48.42 -90.31
C GLY A 385 73.35 -47.30 -91.20
N TYR A 386 72.48 -46.68 -91.99
CA TYR A 386 72.84 -45.64 -92.93
C TYR A 386 72.49 -44.25 -92.38
N PHE A 387 73.52 -43.41 -92.24
CA PHE A 387 73.42 -42.08 -91.65
C PHE A 387 73.89 -41.03 -92.66
N ARG A 388 73.14 -39.94 -92.81
CA ARG A 388 73.53 -38.82 -93.68
C ARG A 388 74.60 -37.98 -93.01
N VAL A 389 75.70 -37.77 -93.74
CA VAL A 389 76.74 -36.80 -93.39
C VAL A 389 76.26 -35.40 -93.72
N SER A 390 76.18 -34.52 -92.72
CA SER A 390 75.53 -33.21 -92.81
C SER A 390 76.12 -32.33 -93.91
N ASN A 391 77.45 -32.34 -94.07
CA ASN A 391 78.15 -31.46 -95.02
C ASN A 391 78.15 -31.97 -96.48
N SER A 392 77.92 -33.27 -96.72
CA SER A 392 77.96 -33.85 -98.08
C SER A 392 76.63 -34.41 -98.56
N GLY A 393 75.67 -34.62 -97.66
CA GLY A 393 74.40 -35.28 -97.94
C GLY A 393 74.52 -36.79 -98.25
N ALA A 394 75.74 -37.33 -98.26
CA ALA A 394 76.00 -38.73 -98.58
C ALA A 394 75.56 -39.65 -97.43
N LEU A 395 74.98 -40.81 -97.78
CA LEU A 395 74.68 -41.87 -96.83
C LEU A 395 75.94 -42.71 -96.60
N HIS A 396 76.36 -42.80 -95.34
CA HIS A 396 77.47 -43.64 -94.90
C HIS A 396 76.97 -44.72 -93.94
N GLY A 397 77.45 -45.95 -94.13
CA GLY A 397 77.17 -47.07 -93.24
C GLY A 397 78.02 -47.00 -91.98
N TYR A 398 77.40 -46.89 -90.80
CA TYR A 398 78.07 -46.94 -89.51
C TYR A 398 77.41 -47.98 -88.59
N PRO A 399 78.19 -48.66 -87.73
CA PRO A 399 77.62 -49.39 -86.61
C PRO A 399 76.77 -48.42 -85.76
N TYR A 400 75.81 -48.93 -85.03
CA TYR A 400 74.95 -48.07 -84.21
C TYR A 400 74.62 -48.73 -82.89
N ILE A 401 74.30 -47.91 -81.89
CA ILE A 401 73.71 -48.37 -80.65
C ILE A 401 72.22 -48.08 -80.65
N THR A 402 71.43 -48.90 -79.95
CA THR A 402 70.00 -48.63 -79.73
C THR A 402 69.72 -48.74 -78.25
N VAL A 403 69.28 -47.64 -77.65
CA VAL A 403 68.83 -47.57 -76.26
C VAL A 403 67.32 -47.37 -76.28
N SER A 404 66.62 -48.15 -75.47
CA SER A 404 65.17 -48.09 -75.30
C SER A 404 64.82 -48.02 -73.82
N GLY A 405 63.58 -47.61 -73.50
CA GLY A 405 63.11 -47.49 -72.13
C GLY A 405 63.44 -46.15 -71.45
N LEU A 406 63.78 -45.11 -72.22
CA LEU A 406 63.84 -43.76 -71.67
C LEU A 406 62.43 -43.26 -71.33
N THR A 407 62.34 -42.36 -70.34
CA THR A 407 61.10 -41.71 -69.90
C THR A 407 61.08 -40.20 -70.21
N PHE A 408 62.05 -39.75 -71.02
CA PHE A 408 62.23 -38.37 -71.44
C PHE A 408 62.99 -38.33 -72.77
N GLN A 409 62.78 -37.27 -73.55
CA GLN A 409 63.53 -37.06 -74.78
C GLN A 409 64.84 -36.34 -74.45
N PRO A 410 66.01 -36.97 -74.63
CA PRO A 410 67.27 -36.31 -74.35
C PRO A 410 67.51 -35.13 -75.29
N THR A 411 68.00 -34.02 -74.77
CA THR A 411 68.53 -32.90 -75.57
C THR A 411 70.03 -33.04 -75.82
N VAL A 412 70.73 -33.80 -74.95
CA VAL A 412 72.15 -34.15 -75.08
C VAL A 412 72.34 -35.63 -74.80
N ILE A 413 73.10 -36.31 -75.64
CA ILE A 413 73.53 -37.70 -75.40
C ILE A 413 75.03 -37.79 -75.65
N HIS A 414 75.76 -38.38 -74.72
CA HIS A 414 77.16 -38.74 -74.89
C HIS A 414 77.28 -40.26 -74.94
N VAL A 415 78.01 -40.77 -75.92
CA VAL A 415 78.27 -42.20 -76.12
C VAL A 415 79.78 -42.37 -76.29
N PHE A 416 80.40 -43.24 -75.51
CA PHE A 416 81.85 -43.47 -75.59
C PHE A 416 82.23 -44.89 -75.17
N VAL A 417 83.39 -45.37 -75.62
CA VAL A 417 83.92 -46.67 -75.21
C VAL A 417 84.46 -46.57 -73.76
N PRO A 418 84.23 -47.56 -72.88
CA PRO A 418 84.61 -47.50 -71.47
C PRO A 418 86.10 -47.25 -71.17
N ASP A 419 87.00 -47.48 -72.12
CA ASP A 419 88.46 -47.46 -71.96
C ASP A 419 89.14 -46.13 -72.32
N GLY A 420 88.44 -45.17 -72.94
CA GLY A 420 89.00 -43.84 -73.20
C GLY A 420 88.34 -43.06 -74.34
N ASN A 421 88.52 -41.74 -74.30
CA ASN A 421 87.81 -40.70 -75.06
C ASN A 421 87.98 -40.71 -76.60
N THR A 422 88.51 -41.77 -77.21
CA THR A 422 88.90 -41.79 -78.62
C THR A 422 87.74 -42.03 -79.56
N ASP A 423 86.69 -42.73 -79.11
CA ASP A 423 85.49 -43.01 -79.90
C ASP A 423 84.25 -42.43 -79.21
N ILE A 424 84.02 -41.14 -79.46
CA ILE A 424 82.89 -40.40 -78.89
C ILE A 424 81.83 -40.13 -79.97
N THR A 425 80.56 -40.36 -79.62
CA THR A 425 79.41 -39.83 -80.35
C THR A 425 78.62 -38.93 -79.43
N ILE A 426 78.37 -37.69 -79.87
CA ILE A 426 77.60 -36.69 -79.15
C ILE A 426 76.38 -36.35 -79.97
N PHE A 427 75.20 -36.51 -79.39
CA PHE A 427 74.00 -35.82 -79.85
C PHE A 427 73.81 -34.55 -79.01
N ASP A 428 73.60 -33.40 -79.64
CA ASP A 428 73.30 -32.14 -78.95
C ASP A 428 72.34 -31.29 -79.80
N ASN A 429 71.03 -31.47 -79.58
CA ASN A 429 69.96 -30.76 -80.30
C ASN A 429 69.81 -29.29 -79.88
N ARG A 430 70.71 -28.79 -79.01
CA ARG A 430 70.76 -27.37 -78.63
C ARG A 430 71.72 -26.58 -79.50
N ARG A 431 72.59 -27.24 -80.27
CA ARG A 431 73.62 -26.57 -81.06
C ARG A 431 73.10 -26.16 -82.44
N ASN A 432 72.89 -24.86 -82.62
CA ASN A 432 72.89 -24.23 -83.94
C ASN A 432 74.32 -23.85 -84.30
N TYR A 433 75.04 -24.69 -85.06
CA TYR A 433 76.38 -24.36 -85.53
C TYR A 433 76.32 -23.26 -86.61
N LEU A 434 76.82 -22.08 -86.28
CA LEU A 434 76.99 -20.98 -87.24
C LEU A 434 78.04 -21.37 -88.30
N GLY A 435 77.61 -21.72 -89.51
CA GLY A 435 78.48 -21.77 -90.69
C GLY A 435 78.90 -23.16 -91.22
N SER A 436 78.31 -24.26 -90.76
CA SER A 436 78.40 -25.59 -91.42
C SER A 436 77.07 -26.33 -91.24
N ALA A 437 76.76 -27.31 -92.09
CA ALA A 437 75.43 -27.93 -92.15
C ALA A 437 74.95 -28.42 -90.77
N SER A 438 73.71 -28.09 -90.41
CA SER A 438 73.06 -28.34 -89.13
C SER A 438 73.12 -29.82 -88.71
N ALA A 439 74.15 -30.20 -87.97
CA ALA A 439 74.35 -31.56 -87.49
C ALA A 439 74.01 -31.66 -86.00
N ASP A 440 73.04 -32.50 -85.66
CA ASP A 440 72.69 -32.78 -84.27
C ASP A 440 73.63 -33.83 -83.66
N ILE A 441 74.34 -34.61 -84.49
CA ILE A 441 75.21 -35.71 -84.09
C ILE A 441 76.65 -35.43 -84.55
N THR A 442 77.61 -35.51 -83.62
CA THR A 442 79.05 -35.44 -83.89
C THR A 442 79.72 -36.74 -83.47
N MET A 443 80.40 -37.42 -84.39
CA MET A 443 81.12 -38.67 -84.15
C MET A 443 82.64 -38.45 -84.34
N GLN A 444 83.46 -39.01 -83.45
CA GLN A 444 84.92 -38.82 -83.39
C GLN A 444 85.36 -37.34 -83.46
N ASN A 445 84.51 -36.42 -83.01
CA ASN A 445 84.74 -34.97 -83.05
C ASN A 445 85.00 -34.37 -84.46
N THR A 446 84.77 -35.15 -85.52
CA THR A 446 85.17 -34.79 -86.90
C THR A 446 84.13 -35.16 -87.95
N VAL A 447 83.22 -36.09 -87.64
CA VAL A 447 82.12 -36.51 -88.52
C VAL A 447 80.81 -35.90 -88.02
N TYR A 448 80.15 -35.15 -88.88
CA TYR A 448 78.88 -34.46 -88.58
C TYR A 448 77.74 -35.16 -89.29
N LEU A 449 76.75 -35.62 -88.53
CA LEU A 449 75.62 -36.42 -89.02
C LEU A 449 74.29 -35.77 -88.61
N ASN A 450 73.28 -35.89 -89.46
CA ASN A 450 71.92 -35.43 -89.14
C ASN A 450 71.19 -36.49 -88.31
N ASN A 451 70.30 -36.06 -87.42
CA ASN A 451 69.39 -36.97 -86.69
C ASN A 451 68.17 -37.34 -87.56
N SER A 452 68.45 -37.88 -88.75
CA SER A 452 67.47 -38.37 -89.71
C SER A 452 67.99 -39.66 -90.36
N ASP A 453 67.11 -40.44 -91.01
CA ASP A 453 67.38 -41.79 -91.51
C ASP A 453 67.40 -42.84 -90.37
N ASP A 454 68.50 -43.57 -90.17
CA ASP A 454 68.57 -44.59 -89.11
C ASP A 454 68.87 -44.01 -87.72
N ALA A 455 69.21 -42.72 -87.61
CA ALA A 455 69.33 -42.06 -86.31
C ALA A 455 67.97 -41.58 -85.80
N TYR A 456 67.72 -41.75 -84.51
CA TYR A 456 66.59 -41.10 -83.84
C TYR A 456 66.92 -40.77 -82.39
N VAL A 457 66.30 -39.71 -81.88
CA VAL A 457 66.27 -39.40 -80.46
C VAL A 457 64.85 -38.96 -80.10
N ASN A 458 64.17 -39.75 -79.27
CA ASN A 458 62.80 -39.47 -78.84
C ASN A 458 62.62 -39.83 -77.36
N SER A 459 61.41 -39.66 -76.85
CA SER A 459 61.11 -39.87 -75.42
C SER A 459 61.24 -41.32 -74.95
N SER A 460 61.24 -42.30 -75.86
CA SER A 460 61.32 -43.72 -75.54
C SER A 460 62.73 -44.30 -75.65
N GLY A 461 63.67 -43.56 -76.24
CA GLY A 461 65.01 -44.07 -76.53
C GLY A 461 65.73 -43.29 -77.63
N PHE A 462 66.89 -43.80 -78.01
CA PHE A 462 67.66 -43.27 -79.12
C PHE A 462 68.40 -44.36 -79.88
N ARG A 463 68.70 -44.07 -81.14
CA ARG A 463 69.65 -44.80 -81.95
C ARG A 463 70.66 -43.80 -82.51
N LEU A 464 71.93 -44.06 -82.23
CA LEU A 464 73.03 -43.20 -82.66
C LEU A 464 74.14 -44.03 -83.33
N PRO A 465 74.79 -43.49 -84.37
CA PRO A 465 75.94 -44.13 -85.00
C PRO A 465 77.12 -44.17 -84.04
N VAL A 466 77.97 -45.18 -84.18
CA VAL A 466 79.23 -45.34 -83.46
C VAL A 466 80.27 -45.94 -84.39
N THR A 467 81.53 -46.03 -83.97
CA THR A 467 82.66 -46.29 -84.88
C THR A 467 82.99 -47.77 -85.06
N ASN A 468 82.77 -48.59 -84.02
CA ASN A 468 83.13 -50.01 -84.01
C ASN A 468 81.91 -50.91 -83.83
N PRO A 469 81.72 -51.97 -84.64
CA PRO A 469 80.66 -52.96 -84.43
C PRO A 469 81.02 -53.92 -83.27
N ASN A 470 80.02 -54.52 -82.64
CA ASN A 470 80.18 -55.47 -81.53
C ASN A 470 81.02 -54.95 -80.35
N THR A 471 81.06 -53.63 -80.14
CA THR A 471 81.83 -52.98 -79.07
C THR A 471 80.88 -52.46 -78.00
N LEU A 472 81.27 -52.59 -76.73
CA LEU A 472 80.50 -52.06 -75.61
C LEU A 472 80.71 -50.55 -75.50
N PHE A 473 79.61 -49.79 -75.49
CA PHE A 473 79.62 -48.33 -75.27
C PHE A 473 78.92 -47.99 -73.96
N THR A 474 79.44 -47.00 -73.25
CA THR A 474 78.74 -46.30 -72.16
C THR A 474 78.01 -45.11 -72.74
N TRP A 475 76.78 -44.88 -72.30
CA TRP A 475 75.98 -43.72 -72.72
C TRP A 475 75.42 -42.94 -71.54
N TYR A 476 75.25 -41.64 -71.75
CA TYR A 476 74.65 -40.69 -70.83
C TYR A 476 73.67 -39.83 -71.61
N ALA A 477 72.45 -39.72 -71.13
CA ALA A 477 71.37 -38.95 -71.75
C ALA A 477 70.84 -37.91 -70.76
N TYR A 478 70.66 -36.68 -71.23
CA TYR A 478 70.26 -35.53 -70.42
C TYR A 478 69.09 -34.78 -71.08
N GLU A 479 68.10 -34.37 -70.29
CA GLU A 479 66.99 -33.48 -70.70
C GLU A 479 67.38 -31.99 -70.65
#